data_AF-A0A8T4MP34-F1
#
_entry.id   AF-A0A8T4MP34-F1
#
_cell.length_a   1.000
_cell.length_b   1.000
_cell.length_c   1.000
_cell.angle_alpha   90.00
_cell.angle_beta   90.00
_cell.angle_gamma   90.00
#
_symmetry.space_group_name_H-M   'P 1'
#
loop_
_entity.id
_entity.type
_entity.pdbx_description
1 polymer ?
#
loop_
_entity_poly.entity_id
_entity_poly.type
_entity_poly.pdbx_seq_one_letter_code
_entity_poly.pdbx_strand_id
1 'polypeptide(L)'
;MKRYNLFYLSYFLTTLIVRTYLYFFRETHIIIKGLLVHHFWIGLILLAVSLILYKKHKKRTLIILGIGAALFFDQLVFMLNGGGLTPVYLTGVSLTGSIIFLIIFFIFRRKIVSFLDEKNL
;
A
#
# COMPACT_ATOMS: atom_id res chain seq x y z
N MET A 1 6.15 20.67 -2.46
CA MET A 1 6.17 19.27 -2.97
C MET A 1 5.05 19.05 -3.99
N LYS A 2 5.33 18.41 -5.13
CA LYS A 2 4.31 18.09 -6.14
C LYS A 2 3.37 16.99 -5.65
N ARG A 3 2.08 17.03 -6.03
CA ARG A 3 1.02 16.10 -5.55
C ARG A 3 1.35 14.61 -5.79
N TYR A 4 1.86 14.28 -6.95
CA TYR A 4 2.30 12.91 -7.25
C TYR A 4 3.49 12.45 -6.40
N ASN A 5 4.32 13.37 -5.89
CA ASN A 5 5.38 13.02 -4.95
C ASN A 5 4.82 12.77 -3.54
N LEU A 6 3.71 13.41 -3.15
CA LEU A 6 3.03 13.10 -1.87
C LEU A 6 2.54 11.66 -1.86
N PHE A 7 1.83 11.24 -2.91
CA PHE A 7 1.38 9.86 -3.09
C PHE A 7 2.54 8.87 -3.04
N TYR A 8 3.59 9.11 -3.86
CA TYR A 8 4.73 8.20 -3.91
C TYR A 8 5.50 8.15 -2.60
N LEU A 9 5.70 9.29 -1.94
CA LEU A 9 6.42 9.36 -0.67
C LEU A 9 5.66 8.62 0.43
N SER A 10 4.34 8.80 0.54
CA SER A 10 3.56 8.04 1.53
C SER A 10 3.58 6.54 1.22
N TYR A 11 3.43 6.15 -0.05
CA TYR A 11 3.57 4.76 -0.48
C TYR A 11 4.94 4.17 -0.08
N PHE A 12 6.04 4.83 -0.46
CA PHE A 12 7.40 4.40 -0.18
C PHE A 12 7.66 4.26 1.33
N LEU A 13 7.30 5.28 2.11
CA LEU A 13 7.50 5.26 3.56
C LEU A 13 6.66 4.17 4.22
N THR A 14 5.41 3.98 3.82
CA THR A 14 4.57 2.90 4.35
C THR A 14 5.13 1.53 4.00
N THR A 15 5.57 1.29 2.76
CA THR A 15 6.22 0.03 2.38
C THR A 15 7.47 -0.22 3.23
N LEU A 16 8.31 0.80 3.42
CA LEU A 16 9.51 0.68 4.25
C LEU A 16 9.17 0.35 5.71
N ILE A 17 8.20 1.05 6.30
CA ILE A 17 7.75 0.80 7.68
C ILE A 17 7.21 -0.63 7.81
N VAL A 18 6.32 -1.06 6.92
CA VAL A 18 5.72 -2.40 6.97
C VAL A 18 6.79 -3.48 6.84
N ARG A 19 7.68 -3.34 5.85
CA ARG A 19 8.76 -4.32 5.62
C ARG A 19 9.75 -4.37 6.78
N THR A 20 10.08 -3.21 7.36
CA THR A 20 10.93 -3.13 8.55
C THR A 20 10.25 -3.77 9.75
N TYR A 21 8.96 -3.47 9.97
CA TYR A 21 8.17 -4.05 11.05
C TYR A 21 8.13 -5.59 10.94
N LEU A 22 7.80 -6.12 9.77
CA LEU A 22 7.74 -7.58 9.55
C LEU A 22 9.09 -8.27 9.68
N TYR A 23 10.18 -7.58 9.37
CA TYR A 23 11.54 -8.11 9.55
C TYR A 23 11.86 -8.33 11.04
N PHE A 24 11.48 -7.39 11.91
CA PHE A 24 11.76 -7.45 13.35
C PHE A 24 10.68 -8.19 14.16
N PHE A 25 9.41 -8.06 13.78
CA PHE A 25 8.25 -8.59 14.49
C PHE A 25 7.53 -9.60 13.59
N ARG A 26 8.02 -10.84 13.63
CA ARG A 26 7.41 -11.95 12.88
C ARG A 26 6.09 -12.34 13.53
N GLU A 27 5.05 -12.52 12.72
CA GLU A 27 3.81 -13.22 13.08
C GLU A 27 2.90 -12.56 14.16
N THR A 28 2.92 -11.23 14.29
CA THR A 28 1.97 -10.53 15.15
C THR A 28 0.60 -10.40 14.48
N HIS A 29 -0.30 -11.34 14.76
CA HIS A 29 -1.71 -11.21 14.38
C HIS A 29 -2.47 -10.34 15.37
N ILE A 30 -3.11 -9.28 14.88
CA ILE A 30 -4.01 -8.45 15.68
C ILE A 30 -5.41 -9.02 15.54
N ILE A 31 -5.98 -9.51 16.65
CA ILE A 31 -7.34 -10.04 16.70
C ILE A 31 -8.19 -9.13 17.58
N ILE A 32 -9.23 -8.53 17.02
CA ILE A 32 -10.17 -7.66 17.75
C ILE A 32 -11.54 -8.33 17.74
N LYS A 33 -12.05 -8.70 18.92
CA LYS A 33 -13.36 -9.38 19.09
C LYS A 33 -13.50 -10.63 18.18
N GLY A 34 -12.43 -11.41 18.03
CA GLY A 34 -12.40 -12.60 17.17
C GLY A 34 -12.17 -12.33 15.69
N LEU A 35 -12.10 -11.07 15.26
CA LEU A 35 -11.81 -10.71 13.87
C LEU A 35 -10.32 -10.44 13.66
N LEU A 36 -9.72 -11.14 12.70
CA LEU A 36 -8.34 -10.89 12.29
C LEU A 36 -8.25 -9.56 11.55
N VAL A 37 -7.60 -8.58 12.17
CA VAL A 37 -7.31 -7.29 11.57
C VAL A 37 -6.06 -7.45 10.72
N HIS A 38 -6.28 -7.62 9.42
CA HIS A 38 -5.21 -7.81 8.45
C HIS A 38 -4.95 -6.51 7.67
N HIS A 39 -3.68 -6.10 7.53
CA HIS A 39 -3.30 -4.85 6.85
C HIS A 39 -3.81 -4.78 5.42
N PHE A 40 -3.95 -5.91 4.74
CA PHE A 40 -4.64 -6.03 3.44
C PHE A 40 -6.03 -5.38 3.40
N TRP A 41 -6.91 -5.76 4.34
CA TRP A 41 -8.28 -5.22 4.38
C TRP A 41 -8.29 -3.74 4.72
N ILE A 42 -7.39 -3.31 5.61
CA ILE A 42 -7.17 -1.90 5.89
C ILE A 42 -6.74 -1.16 4.61
N GLY A 43 -5.78 -1.71 3.87
CA GLY A 43 -5.31 -1.16 2.61
C GLY A 43 -6.43 -0.97 1.59
N LEU A 44 -7.26 -2.00 1.41
CA LEU A 44 -8.40 -1.95 0.50
C LEU A 44 -9.44 -0.89 0.91
N ILE A 45 -9.75 -0.79 2.20
CA ILE A 45 -10.67 0.25 2.72
C ILE A 45 -10.08 1.64 2.50
N LEU A 46 -8.80 1.85 2.78
CA LEU A 46 -8.14 3.15 2.57
C LEU A 46 -8.13 3.54 1.08
N LEU A 47 -7.90 2.57 0.18
CA LEU A 47 -8.01 2.79 -1.27
C LEU A 47 -9.42 3.27 -1.63
N ALA A 48 -10.46 2.56 -1.22
CA ALA A 48 -11.85 2.92 -1.51
C ALA A 48 -12.21 4.32 -0.96
N VAL A 49 -11.87 4.59 0.31
CA VAL A 49 -12.13 5.88 0.96
C VAL A 49 -11.38 7.02 0.25
N SER A 50 -10.14 6.78 -0.19
CA SER A 50 -9.34 7.79 -0.88
C SER A 50 -9.97 8.22 -2.21
N LEU A 51 -10.62 7.29 -2.93
CA LEU A 51 -11.33 7.57 -4.17
C LEU A 51 -12.61 8.38 -3.91
N ILE A 52 -13.40 8.00 -2.91
CA ILE A 52 -14.67 8.69 -2.56
C ILE A 52 -14.42 10.13 -2.10
N LEU A 53 -13.35 10.35 -1.33
CA LEU A 53 -13.07 11.67 -0.74
C LEU A 53 -12.18 12.56 -1.61
N TYR A 54 -11.79 12.10 -2.81
CA TYR A 54 -10.75 12.76 -3.60
C TYR A 54 -11.11 14.21 -3.96
N LYS A 55 -12.34 14.48 -4.43
CA LYS A 55 -12.83 15.85 -4.74
C LYS A 55 -12.58 16.84 -3.61
N LYS A 56 -12.96 16.44 -2.39
CA LYS A 56 -13.02 17.34 -1.24
C LYS A 56 -11.66 17.57 -0.61
N HIS A 57 -10.80 16.54 -0.61
CA HIS A 57 -9.57 16.55 0.18
C HIS A 57 -8.34 16.02 -0.57
N LYS A 58 -8.16 16.41 -1.84
CA LYS A 58 -7.08 15.95 -2.76
C LYS A 58 -5.73 15.63 -2.11
N LYS A 59 -5.16 16.54 -1.30
CA LYS A 59 -3.84 16.30 -0.67
C LYS A 59 -3.88 15.17 0.36
N ARG A 60 -4.90 15.15 1.23
CA ARG A 60 -5.03 14.12 2.28
C ARG A 60 -5.37 12.77 1.67
N THR A 61 -6.23 12.75 0.67
CA THR A 61 -6.60 11.51 -0.03
C THR A 61 -5.44 10.91 -0.79
N LEU A 62 -4.52 11.70 -1.37
CA LEU A 62 -3.30 11.15 -1.97
C LEU A 62 -2.37 10.48 -0.96
N ILE A 63 -2.30 11.00 0.27
CA ILE A 63 -1.53 10.36 1.35
C ILE A 63 -2.18 9.02 1.71
N ILE A 64 -3.50 9.04 1.94
CA ILE A 64 -4.30 7.84 2.25
C ILE A 64 -4.22 6.81 1.13
N LEU A 65 -4.28 7.24 -0.14
CA LEU A 65 -4.13 6.40 -1.31
C LEU A 65 -2.76 5.71 -1.33
N GLY A 66 -1.69 6.46 -1.05
CA GLY A 66 -0.34 5.88 -0.99
C GLY A 66 -0.19 4.86 0.15
N ILE A 67 -0.72 5.16 1.34
CA ILE A 67 -0.75 4.22 2.48
C ILE A 67 -1.55 2.96 2.09
N GLY A 68 -2.77 3.14 1.58
CA GLY A 68 -3.66 2.05 1.20
C GLY A 68 -3.07 1.17 0.11
N ALA A 69 -2.47 1.77 -0.91
CA ALA A 69 -1.75 1.06 -1.96
C ALA A 69 -0.56 0.28 -1.40
N ALA A 70 0.22 0.86 -0.50
CA ALA A 70 1.36 0.15 0.11
C ALA A 70 0.90 -1.10 0.85
N LEU A 71 -0.11 -1.00 1.71
CA LEU A 71 -0.63 -2.14 2.47
C LEU A 71 -1.26 -3.21 1.57
N PHE A 72 -2.02 -2.79 0.56
CA PHE A 72 -2.69 -3.71 -0.36
C PHE A 72 -1.70 -4.46 -1.25
N PHE A 73 -0.79 -3.74 -1.91
CA PHE A 73 0.18 -4.34 -2.84
C PHE A 73 1.24 -5.15 -2.11
N ASP A 74 1.58 -4.80 -0.88
CA ASP A 74 2.48 -5.59 -0.04
C ASP A 74 1.94 -7.02 0.18
N GLN A 75 0.68 -7.13 0.59
CA GLN A 75 0.03 -8.44 0.75
C GLN A 75 -0.20 -9.12 -0.60
N LEU A 76 -0.61 -8.37 -1.64
CA LEU A 76 -0.86 -8.95 -2.96
C LEU A 76 0.39 -9.64 -3.51
N VAL A 77 1.54 -8.98 -3.41
CA VAL A 77 2.85 -9.56 -3.78
C VAL A 77 3.12 -10.85 -3.00
N PHE A 78 2.85 -10.84 -1.70
CA PHE A 78 3.03 -12.03 -0.87
C PHE A 78 2.11 -13.19 -1.28
N MET A 79 0.83 -12.90 -1.52
CA MET A 79 -0.15 -13.90 -1.95
C MET A 79 0.22 -14.50 -3.31
N LEU A 80 0.66 -13.68 -4.27
CA LEU A 80 1.06 -14.12 -5.60
C LEU A 80 2.33 -14.99 -5.60
N ASN A 81 3.24 -14.77 -4.64
CA ASN A 81 4.55 -15.45 -4.63
C ASN A 81 4.67 -16.63 -3.65
N GLY A 82 3.72 -16.81 -2.72
CA GLY A 82 3.90 -17.74 -1.60
C GLY A 82 2.65 -18.43 -1.09
N GLY A 83 1.51 -18.29 -1.78
CA GLY A 83 0.26 -18.96 -1.39
C GLY A 83 -0.28 -18.56 -0.01
N GLY A 84 0.18 -17.45 0.57
CA GLY A 84 -0.23 -17.00 1.89
C GLY A 84 0.52 -17.62 3.07
N LEU A 85 1.60 -18.39 2.84
CA LEU A 85 2.38 -19.03 3.90
C LEU A 85 3.42 -18.07 4.51
N THR A 86 3.32 -17.81 5.81
CA THR A 86 4.14 -16.82 6.55
C THR A 86 5.66 -16.90 6.32
N PRO A 87 6.30 -18.08 6.19
CA PRO A 87 7.73 -18.15 5.91
C PRO A 87 8.13 -17.50 4.58
N VAL A 88 7.21 -17.45 3.61
CA VAL A 88 7.48 -16.89 2.28
C VAL A 88 7.52 -15.36 2.32
N TYR A 89 6.97 -14.72 3.36
CA TYR A 89 6.89 -13.27 3.47
C TYR A 89 8.27 -12.61 3.55
N LEU A 90 9.23 -13.32 4.14
CA LEU A 90 10.61 -12.87 4.33
C LEU A 90 11.56 -13.34 3.25
N THR A 91 11.06 -14.07 2.24
CA THR A 91 11.90 -14.52 1.13
C THR A 91 12.29 -13.36 0.22
N GLY A 92 13.44 -13.51 -0.45
CA GLY A 92 13.86 -12.58 -1.50
C GLY A 92 12.81 -12.38 -2.60
N VAL A 93 11.93 -13.35 -2.82
CA VAL A 93 10.83 -13.26 -3.80
C VAL A 93 9.77 -12.24 -3.38
N SER A 94 9.34 -12.25 -2.11
CA SER A 94 8.40 -11.25 -1.59
C SER A 94 9.01 -9.84 -1.58
N LEU A 95 10.30 -9.73 -1.26
CA LEU A 95 11.02 -8.45 -1.28
C LEU A 95 11.16 -7.89 -2.70
N THR A 96 11.56 -8.72 -3.66
CA THR A 96 11.70 -8.33 -5.07
C THR A 96 10.37 -7.87 -5.66
N GLY A 97 9.27 -8.55 -5.36
CA GLY A 97 7.94 -8.09 -5.77
C GLY A 97 7.59 -6.70 -5.21
N SER A 98 7.92 -6.41 -3.96
CA SER A 98 7.71 -5.07 -3.39
C SER A 98 8.56 -4.00 -4.06
N ILE A 99 9.82 -4.32 -4.37
CA ILE A 99 10.73 -3.42 -5.12
C ILE A 99 10.18 -3.13 -6.51
N ILE A 100 9.66 -4.15 -7.21
CA ILE A 100 9.02 -3.99 -8.52
C ILE A 100 7.86 -3.00 -8.42
N PHE A 101 6.97 -3.15 -7.44
CA PHE A 101 5.87 -2.20 -7.27
C PHE A 101 6.34 -0.79 -6.87
N LEU A 102 7.38 -0.64 -6.05
CA LEU A 102 8.00 0.68 -5.79
C LEU A 102 8.45 1.35 -7.09
N ILE A 103 9.10 0.61 -7.98
CA ILE A 103 9.55 1.13 -9.28
C ILE A 103 8.34 1.48 -10.17
N ILE A 104 7.34 0.61 -10.26
CA ILE A 104 6.12 0.85 -11.03
C ILE A 104 5.42 2.11 -10.52
N PHE A 105 5.15 2.20 -9.22
CA PHE A 105 4.50 3.37 -8.64
C PHE A 105 5.33 4.64 -8.81
N PHE A 106 6.66 4.56 -8.73
CA PHE A 106 7.51 5.69 -9.06
C PHE A 106 7.28 6.13 -10.50
N ILE A 107 7.43 5.25 -11.49
CA ILE A 107 7.31 5.58 -12.93
C ILE A 107 5.91 6.14 -13.23
N PHE A 108 4.86 5.51 -12.72
CA PHE A 108 3.47 5.84 -13.04
C PHE A 108 2.82 6.90 -12.13
N ARG A 109 3.49 7.38 -11.07
CA ARG A 109 2.90 8.34 -10.10
C ARG A 109 2.21 9.54 -10.72
N ARG A 110 2.75 10.09 -11.82
CA ARG A 110 2.16 11.24 -12.51
C ARG A 110 0.84 10.87 -13.19
N LYS A 111 0.81 9.74 -13.89
CA LYS A 111 -0.39 9.21 -14.58
C LYS A 111 -1.49 8.82 -13.59
N ILE A 112 -1.11 8.24 -12.45
CA ILE A 112 -2.07 7.89 -11.39
C ILE A 112 -2.78 9.15 -10.88
N VAL A 113 -2.02 10.21 -10.55
CA VAL A 113 -2.63 11.44 -10.04
C VAL A 113 -3.39 12.21 -11.13
N SER A 114 -2.92 12.21 -12.38
CA SER A 114 -3.66 12.85 -13.48
C SER A 114 -4.99 12.16 -13.74
N PHE A 115 -5.02 10.82 -13.74
CA PHE A 115 -6.26 10.06 -13.88
C PHE A 115 -7.30 10.42 -12.81
N LEU A 116 -6.87 10.58 -11.55
CA LEU A 116 -7.76 10.99 -10.46
C LEU A 116 -8.27 12.44 -10.65
N ASP A 117 -7.43 13.33 -11.19
CA ASP A 117 -7.82 14.71 -11.49
C ASP A 117 -8.80 14.78 -12.69
N GLU A 118 -8.57 14.02 -13.76
CA GLU A 118 -9.38 14.01 -14.99
C GLU A 118 -10.78 13.44 -14.77
N LYS A 119 -10.88 12.38 -13.97
CA LYS A 119 -12.16 11.70 -13.72
C LYS A 119 -13.13 12.54 -12.89
N ASN A 120 -12.71 13.71 -12.37
CA ASN A 120 -13.46 14.46 -11.38
C ASN A 120 -14.10 13.51 -10.36
N LEU A 121 -13.32 12.53 -9.85
CA LEU A 121 -13.74 11.58 -8.83
C LEU A 121 -13.69 12.20 -7.45
#